data_AF-A0A3N5S6Y6-F1
#
_entry.id   AF-A0A3N5S6Y6-F1
#
_cell.length_a   1.000
_cell.length_b   1.000
_cell.length_c   1.000
_cell.angle_alpha   90.00
_cell.angle_beta   90.00
_cell.angle_gamma   90.00
#
_symmetry.space_group_name_H-M   'P 1'
#
loop_
_entity.id
_entity.type
_entity.pdbx_description
1 polymer ?
#
loop_
_entity_poly.entity_id
_entity_poly.type
_entity_poly.pdbx_seq_one_letter_code
_entity_poly.pdbx_strand_id
1 'polypeptide(L)'
;MNSMLVVTALISAASFGSDDPSSQPAPIVIAHRGASGYRPEHTLAADELAIQQGADFIEPDLVVTKDGVLVARHENLISGTTDVARHPEFADRRTTKTVDGRESTGWFIEDFTL
;
A
#
# COMPACT_ATOMS: atom_id res chain seq x y z
N MET A 1 52.29 10.63 -57.76
CA MET A 1 51.43 9.44 -57.85
C MET A 1 50.98 9.05 -56.45
N ASN A 2 49.87 9.59 -55.95
CA ASN A 2 49.23 9.10 -54.72
C ASN A 2 47.74 8.95 -54.99
N SER A 3 47.31 7.70 -55.14
CA SER A 3 45.93 7.30 -55.33
C SER A 3 45.22 7.36 -53.97
N MET A 4 44.18 8.19 -53.84
CA MET A 4 43.38 8.30 -52.63
C MET A 4 42.26 7.26 -52.71
N LEU A 5 42.43 6.15 -51.99
CA LEU A 5 41.42 5.11 -51.85
C LEU A 5 40.35 5.59 -50.85
N VAL A 6 39.13 5.84 -51.32
CA VAL A 6 37.98 6.09 -50.46
C VAL A 6 37.36 4.74 -50.09
N VAL A 7 37.51 4.34 -48.82
CA VAL A 7 36.82 3.17 -48.27
C VAL A 7 35.45 3.63 -47.78
N THR A 8 34.39 3.25 -48.49
CA THR A 8 33.01 3.47 -48.03
C THR A 8 32.66 2.39 -47.02
N ALA A 9 32.62 2.74 -45.73
CA ALA A 9 32.08 1.85 -44.70
C ALA A 9 30.56 1.82 -44.81
N LEU A 10 30.00 0.65 -45.16
CA LEU A 10 28.57 0.36 -45.03
C LEU A 10 28.24 0.22 -43.55
N ILE A 11 27.66 1.27 -42.96
CA ILE A 11 27.04 1.18 -41.64
C ILE A 11 25.69 0.49 -41.83
N SER A 12 25.60 -0.78 -41.42
CA SER A 12 24.31 -1.46 -41.30
C SER A 12 23.53 -0.79 -40.17
N ALA A 13 22.45 -0.07 -40.50
CA ALA A 13 21.53 0.44 -39.51
C ALA A 13 20.82 -0.76 -38.86
N ALA A 14 21.23 -1.12 -37.64
CA ALA A 14 20.42 -1.98 -36.80
C ALA A 14 19.08 -1.27 -36.58
N SER A 15 18.00 -1.88 -37.03
CA SER A 15 16.65 -1.40 -36.75
C SER A 15 16.41 -1.60 -35.25
N PHE A 16 16.44 -0.51 -34.49
CA PHE A 16 15.91 -0.52 -33.13
C PHE A 16 14.40 -0.73 -33.28
N GLY A 17 13.91 -1.86 -32.77
CA GLY A 17 12.48 -2.12 -32.70
C GLY A 17 11.83 -0.94 -31.98
N SER A 18 10.82 -0.35 -32.61
CA SER A 18 9.98 0.65 -31.95
C SER A 18 9.23 -0.06 -30.84
N ASP A 19 9.64 0.13 -29.58
CA ASP A 19 8.79 -0.16 -28.44
C ASP A 19 7.54 0.72 -28.58
N ASP A 20 6.48 0.15 -29.13
CA ASP A 20 5.18 0.79 -29.16
C ASP A 20 4.64 0.79 -27.73
N PRO A 21 4.48 1.96 -27.08
CA PRO A 21 3.98 2.02 -25.70
C PRO A 21 2.57 1.44 -25.56
N SER A 22 1.83 1.26 -26.66
CA SER A 22 0.52 0.57 -26.66
C SER A 22 0.59 -0.95 -26.62
N SER A 23 1.79 -1.54 -26.76
CA SER A 23 2.04 -2.99 -26.68
C SER A 23 2.28 -3.49 -25.25
N GLN A 24 2.35 -2.59 -24.27
CA GLN A 24 2.54 -2.96 -22.86
C GLN A 24 1.20 -3.35 -22.22
N PRO A 25 1.18 -4.36 -21.32
CA PRO A 25 -0.01 -4.65 -20.54
C PRO A 25 -0.47 -3.41 -19.76
N ALA A 26 -1.79 -3.25 -19.61
CA ALA A 26 -2.33 -2.22 -18.73
C ALA A 26 -1.75 -2.39 -17.30
N PRO A 27 -1.46 -1.29 -16.59
CA PRO A 27 -0.97 -1.37 -15.22
C PRO A 27 -2.05 -2.00 -14.32
N ILE A 28 -1.61 -2.82 -13.37
CA ILE A 28 -2.47 -3.33 -12.30
C ILE A 28 -2.72 -2.20 -11.31
N VAL A 29 -3.99 -1.97 -10.97
CA VAL A 29 -4.42 -0.97 -9.99
C VAL A 29 -4.66 -1.64 -8.65
N ILE A 30 -3.80 -1.33 -7.67
CA ILE A 30 -3.91 -1.83 -6.30
C ILE A 30 -4.38 -0.68 -5.41
N ALA A 31 -5.57 -0.82 -4.81
CA ALA A 31 -6.12 0.18 -3.91
C ALA A 31 -5.51 0.04 -2.51
N HIS A 32 -4.53 0.89 -2.22
CA HIS A 32 -3.86 1.00 -0.92
C HIS A 32 -4.87 1.39 0.16
N ARG A 33 -5.20 0.41 1.02
CA ARG A 33 -6.19 0.51 2.11
C ARG A 33 -7.61 0.86 1.65
N GLY A 34 -7.98 0.37 0.47
CA GLY A 34 -9.23 0.72 -0.21
C GLY A 34 -9.20 2.13 -0.81
N ALA A 35 -10.37 2.75 -1.01
CA ALA A 35 -10.49 4.13 -1.50
C ALA A 35 -10.23 5.15 -0.36
N SER A 36 -9.08 5.04 0.30
CA SER A 36 -8.70 5.75 1.53
C SER A 36 -8.67 7.29 1.40
N GLY A 37 -8.51 7.81 0.18
CA GLY A 37 -8.68 9.24 -0.11
C GLY A 37 -10.13 9.75 -0.07
N TYR A 38 -11.11 8.85 -0.08
CA TYR A 38 -12.55 9.16 -0.16
C TYR A 38 -13.36 8.64 1.03
N ARG A 39 -12.90 7.57 1.68
CA ARG A 39 -13.56 6.91 2.81
C ARG A 39 -12.50 6.51 3.85
N PRO A 40 -12.87 6.32 5.13
CA PRO A 40 -11.91 5.85 6.13
C PRO A 40 -11.22 4.57 5.66
N GLU A 41 -9.90 4.55 5.71
CA GLU A 41 -9.06 3.41 5.34
C GLU A 41 -9.45 2.13 6.09
N HIS A 42 -9.19 0.96 5.49
CA HIS A 42 -9.46 -0.34 6.10
C HIS A 42 -10.91 -0.52 6.58
N THR A 43 -11.85 -0.04 5.78
CA THR A 43 -13.29 -0.26 5.99
C THR A 43 -13.91 -0.88 4.75
N LEU A 44 -14.97 -1.68 4.95
CA LEU A 44 -15.75 -2.23 3.84
C LEU A 44 -16.23 -1.13 2.88
N ALA A 45 -16.58 0.05 3.39
CA ALA A 45 -17.01 1.18 2.57
C ALA A 45 -15.89 1.74 1.67
N ALA A 46 -14.63 1.71 2.14
CA ALA A 46 -13.48 2.09 1.31
C ALA A 46 -13.19 1.03 0.25
N ASP A 47 -13.27 -0.26 0.61
CA ASP A 47 -13.05 -1.37 -0.31
C ASP A 47 -14.12 -1.42 -1.40
N GLU A 48 -15.40 -1.29 -1.04
CA GLU A 48 -16.53 -1.24 -1.97
C GLU A 48 -16.36 -0.11 -2.98
N LEU A 49 -15.95 1.08 -2.54
CA LEU A 49 -15.73 2.21 -3.43
C LEU A 49 -14.52 1.99 -4.34
N ALA A 50 -13.42 1.41 -3.84
CA ALA A 50 -12.27 1.07 -4.66
C ALA A 50 -12.63 0.06 -5.78
N ILE A 51 -13.43 -0.95 -5.44
CA ILE A 51 -13.96 -1.92 -6.41
C ILE A 51 -14.81 -1.20 -7.46
N GLN A 52 -15.71 -0.30 -7.04
CA GLN A 52 -16.54 0.49 -7.97
C GLN A 52 -15.71 1.41 -8.87
N GLN A 53 -14.55 1.87 -8.41
CA GLN A 53 -13.61 2.70 -9.18
C GLN A 53 -12.70 1.88 -10.11
N GLY A 54 -12.79 0.55 -10.10
CA GLY A 54 -12.06 -0.33 -11.01
C GLY A 54 -10.68 -0.76 -10.49
N ALA A 55 -10.47 -0.81 -9.17
CA ALA A 55 -9.28 -1.44 -8.62
C ALA A 55 -9.27 -2.94 -8.91
N ASP A 56 -8.11 -3.48 -9.31
CA ASP A 56 -7.91 -4.92 -9.53
C ASP A 56 -7.74 -5.67 -8.20
N PHE A 57 -7.10 -5.02 -7.22
CA PHE A 57 -6.85 -5.57 -5.89
C PHE A 57 -7.08 -4.53 -4.80
N ILE A 58 -7.46 -5.01 -3.63
CA ILE A 58 -7.40 -4.24 -2.38
C ILE A 58 -6.11 -4.65 -1.66
N GLU A 59 -5.37 -3.67 -1.17
CA GLU A 59 -4.21 -3.90 -0.32
C GLU A 59 -4.61 -3.64 1.15
N PRO A 60 -4.57 -4.66 2.02
CA PRO A 60 -4.76 -4.50 3.44
C PRO A 60 -3.43 -4.47 4.20
N ASP A 61 -3.39 -3.65 5.25
CA ASP A 61 -2.39 -3.75 6.31
C ASP A 61 -2.97 -4.66 7.40
N LEU A 62 -2.12 -5.47 8.04
CA LEU A 62 -2.57 -6.41 9.07
C LEU A 62 -1.81 -6.22 10.37
N VAL A 63 -2.58 -6.19 11.46
CA VAL A 63 -2.10 -6.32 12.84
C VAL A 63 -2.79 -7.50 13.50
N VAL A 64 -2.26 -7.97 14.62
CA VAL A 64 -2.73 -9.20 15.28
C VAL A 64 -3.16 -8.93 16.72
N THR A 65 -4.32 -9.47 17.10
CA THR A 65 -4.78 -9.46 18.50
C THR A 65 -3.94 -10.40 19.37
N LYS A 66 -4.14 -10.33 20.69
CA LYS A 66 -3.44 -11.19 21.66
C LYS A 66 -3.66 -12.69 21.42
N ASP A 67 -4.83 -13.04 20.94
CA ASP A 67 -5.28 -14.40 20.63
C ASP A 67 -5.08 -14.80 19.16
N GLY A 68 -4.36 -14.01 18.37
CA GLY A 68 -3.90 -14.41 17.04
C GLY A 68 -4.88 -14.09 15.89
N VAL A 69 -5.91 -13.29 16.13
CA VAL A 69 -6.87 -12.86 15.11
C VAL A 69 -6.28 -11.69 14.31
N LEU A 70 -6.35 -11.77 12.98
CA LEU A 70 -5.87 -10.73 12.07
C LEU A 70 -6.92 -9.62 11.93
N VAL A 71 -6.48 -8.37 12.03
CA VAL A 71 -7.32 -7.18 11.89
C VAL A 71 -6.75 -6.31 10.76
N ALA A 72 -7.60 -5.93 9.82
CA ALA A 72 -7.26 -5.00 8.74
C ALA A 72 -7.06 -3.59 9.32
N ARG A 73 -5.79 -3.20 9.51
CA ARG A 73 -5.39 -1.95 10.15
C ARG A 73 -3.89 -1.71 9.95
N HIS A 74 -3.51 -0.45 9.73
CA HIS A 74 -2.12 -0.05 9.56
C HIS A 74 -1.32 0.01 10.87
N GLU A 75 -1.73 0.85 11.82
CA GLU A 75 -1.05 0.94 13.12
C GLU A 75 -1.72 0.07 14.18
N ASN A 76 -0.92 -0.59 15.01
CA ASN A 76 -1.41 -1.32 16.17
C ASN A 76 -2.01 -0.38 17.24
N LEU A 77 -1.55 0.88 17.33
CA LEU A 77 -2.20 1.93 18.10
C LEU A 77 -3.52 2.36 17.42
N ILE A 78 -4.64 2.06 18.06
CA ILE A 78 -5.99 2.30 17.50
C ILE A 78 -6.65 3.59 17.97
N SER A 79 -5.97 4.38 18.80
CA SER A 79 -6.51 5.64 19.33
C SER A 79 -6.86 6.67 18.25
N GLY A 80 -6.21 6.62 17.07
CA GLY A 80 -6.31 7.66 16.04
C GLY A 80 -7.48 7.49 15.06
N THR A 81 -7.85 6.26 14.73
CA THR A 81 -8.84 5.96 13.68
C THR A 81 -10.06 5.20 14.18
N THR A 82 -10.19 5.00 15.49
CA THR A 82 -11.33 4.34 16.13
C THR A 82 -11.91 5.20 17.24
N ASP A 83 -13.04 4.78 17.79
CA ASP A 83 -13.69 5.41 18.93
C ASP A 83 -13.36 4.75 20.28
N VAL A 84 -12.33 3.90 20.34
CA VAL A 84 -11.95 3.10 21.54
C VAL A 84 -11.89 3.91 22.84
N ALA A 85 -11.49 5.19 22.77
CA ALA A 85 -11.43 6.07 23.94
C ALA A 85 -12.81 6.40 24.56
N ARG A 86 -13.91 6.17 23.84
CA ARG A 86 -15.29 6.37 24.29
C ARG A 86 -15.92 5.13 24.92
N HIS A 87 -15.19 4.02 24.97
CA HIS A 87 -15.64 2.73 25.51
C HIS A 87 -15.06 2.50 26.91
N PRO A 88 -15.83 2.75 28.00
CA PRO A 88 -15.32 2.62 29.37
C PRO A 88 -14.83 1.20 29.72
N GLU A 89 -15.40 0.18 29.09
CA GLU A 89 -15.01 -1.22 29.23
C GLU A 89 -13.56 -1.51 28.79
N PHE A 90 -12.91 -0.59 28.07
CA PHE A 90 -11.51 -0.71 27.64
C PHE A 90 -10.58 0.27 28.35
N ALA A 91 -11.07 1.04 29.34
CA ALA A 91 -10.27 2.08 29.99
C ALA A 91 -8.99 1.52 30.65
N ASP A 92 -9.05 0.29 31.17
CA ASP A 92 -7.95 -0.43 31.80
C ASP A 92 -6.87 -0.90 30.81
N ARG A 93 -7.15 -0.91 29.51
CA ARG A 93 -6.22 -1.29 28.44
C ARG A 93 -5.37 -0.13 27.92
N ARG A 94 -5.62 1.10 28.37
CA ARG A 94 -4.82 2.26 27.97
C ARG A 94 -3.43 2.18 28.60
N THR A 95 -2.39 2.14 27.78
CA THR A 95 -1.00 1.99 28.25
C THR A 95 -0.02 2.84 27.44
N THR A 96 1.24 2.89 27.86
CA THR A 96 2.35 3.50 27.11
C THR A 96 3.29 2.41 26.63
N LYS A 97 3.62 2.41 25.34
CA LYS A 97 4.57 1.49 24.70
C LYS A 97 5.56 2.25 23.84
N THR A 98 6.73 1.67 23.64
CA THR A 98 7.72 2.16 22.67
C THR A 98 7.45 1.52 21.31
N VAL A 99 7.07 2.33 20.33
CA VAL A 99 6.85 1.93 18.92
C VAL A 99 7.87 2.69 18.07
N ASP A 100 8.68 1.96 17.29
CA ASP A 100 9.74 2.53 16.45
C ASP A 100 10.68 3.51 17.19
N GLY A 101 10.99 3.18 18.45
CA GLY A 101 11.85 4.01 19.31
C GLY A 101 11.19 5.27 19.87
N ARG A 102 9.87 5.43 19.71
CA ARG A 102 9.09 6.55 20.26
C ARG A 102 8.05 6.05 21.25
N GLU A 103 7.90 6.75 22.37
CA GLU A 103 6.81 6.47 23.30
C GLU A 103 5.47 6.89 22.68
N SER A 104 4.49 5.98 22.75
CA SER A 104 3.11 6.19 22.33
C SER A 104 2.18 5.76 23.44
N THR A 105 1.15 6.56 23.72
CA THR A 105 0.17 6.26 24.77
C THR A 105 -1.22 6.10 24.17
N GLY A 106 -1.89 5.00 24.47
CA GLY A 106 -3.23 4.73 23.99
C GLY A 106 -3.62 3.26 24.10
N TRP A 107 -4.43 2.80 23.16
CA TRP A 107 -4.91 1.42 23.09
C TRP A 107 -4.25 0.72 21.91
N PHE A 108 -3.73 -0.48 22.16
CA PHE A 108 -2.99 -1.24 21.17
C PHE A 108 -3.72 -2.56 20.88
N ILE A 109 -3.86 -2.92 19.60
CA ILE A 109 -4.60 -4.13 19.18
C ILE A 109 -4.10 -5.39 19.87
N GLU A 110 -2.78 -5.53 20.09
CA GLU A 110 -2.21 -6.71 20.73
C GLU A 110 -2.58 -6.87 22.22
N ASP A 111 -3.28 -5.90 22.81
CA ASP A 111 -3.85 -5.98 24.15
C ASP A 111 -5.34 -6.43 24.15
N PHE A 112 -5.93 -6.65 22.98
CA PHE A 112 -7.32 -7.08 22.79
C PHE A 112 -7.42 -8.57 22.39
N THR A 113 -8.62 -9.14 22.55
CA THR A 113 -9.04 -10.48 22.11
C THR A 113 -10.37 -10.37 21.38
N LEU A 114 -10.70 -11.32 20.50
CA LEU A 114 -11.93 -11.34 19.69
C LEU A 114 -12.69 -12.66 19.79
#